data_AF-A0A3D2ZC79-F1
#
_entry.id   AF-A0A3D2ZC79-F1
#
_cell.length_a   1.000
_cell.length_b   1.000
_cell.length_c   1.000
_cell.angle_alpha   90.00
_cell.angle_beta   90.00
_cell.angle_gamma   90.00
#
_symmetry.space_group_name_H-M   'P 1'
#
loop_
_entity.id
_entity.type
_entity.pdbx_description
1 polymer ?
#
loop_
_entity_poly.entity_id
_entity_poly.type
_entity_poly.pdbx_seq_one_letter_code
_entity_poly.pdbx_strand_id
1 'polypeptide(L)'
;MSLLQRHAARFVICAALLASLSVRSDAATSDPVRSVDNLPPAPATEIRALNTGGEILVTWTASVDDAQSFSVFNGTYIKTGGLNGYRIYRATQGAEAELIGTAGPGVIEFADPVAVTGATYIYSVRPFDADNETVPDIAPGSTQDLARIVSLGGGPPDVVVVRTVKAEISFDVEVDVEDEVAVEAFTLDFITLMAELLGIDPSRITVTSVTQGSTIVEFEIADIEGDGEETITAEEALVELIAIVADDTEDEFATIGPVLELADESTEEVVVIPLPIDPDGNIVLHWFSRTGSAVGFDDFFLFADNFGLAHGEDGYDATYDVVPNGQVDFDDFFRFADDFGTSIVNAAEIQGLIGQ
;
A
#
# COMPACT_ATOMS: atom_id res chain seq x y z
N MET A 1 -49.12 -109.68 2.01
CA MET A 1 -49.81 -108.41 2.34
C MET A 1 -48.94 -107.30 1.78
N SER A 2 -49.19 -106.77 0.56
CA SER A 2 -50.16 -105.69 0.23
C SER A 2 -49.93 -104.47 1.16
N LEU A 3 -49.54 -103.27 0.75
CA LEU A 3 -49.91 -102.41 -0.40
C LEU A 3 -48.65 -101.62 -0.90
N LEU A 4 -48.39 -101.35 -2.18
CA LEU A 4 -49.04 -100.44 -3.17
C LEU A 4 -48.87 -98.92 -2.90
N GLN A 5 -47.93 -98.27 -3.62
CA GLN A 5 -48.05 -96.92 -4.22
C GLN A 5 -46.75 -96.61 -5.01
N ARG A 6 -46.73 -96.74 -6.34
CA ARG A 6 -47.21 -95.85 -7.42
C ARG A 6 -46.21 -94.75 -7.82
N HIS A 7 -45.69 -94.93 -9.05
CA HIS A 7 -45.35 -93.93 -10.09
C HIS A 7 -44.20 -92.94 -9.78
N ALA A 8 -43.36 -92.49 -10.72
CA ALA A 8 -43.41 -92.49 -12.18
C ALA A 8 -41.97 -92.47 -12.74
N ALA A 9 -41.80 -93.08 -13.91
CA ALA A 9 -40.60 -92.93 -14.74
C ALA A 9 -40.50 -91.51 -15.32
N ARG A 10 -39.27 -91.03 -15.55
CA ARG A 10 -38.89 -90.35 -16.80
C ARG A 10 -37.38 -90.17 -16.93
N PHE A 11 -36.92 -90.51 -18.13
CA PHE A 11 -35.56 -90.44 -18.67
C PHE A 11 -34.91 -89.07 -18.44
N VAL A 12 -33.65 -89.10 -17.99
CA VAL A 12 -32.76 -87.94 -17.99
C VAL A 12 -32.02 -87.91 -19.32
N ILE A 13 -32.26 -86.86 -20.09
CA ILE A 13 -31.54 -86.51 -21.31
C ILE A 13 -30.26 -85.79 -20.88
N CYS A 14 -29.10 -86.37 -21.17
CA CYS A 14 -27.80 -85.69 -21.01
C CYS A 14 -27.62 -84.66 -22.14
N ALA A 15 -27.92 -83.39 -21.85
CA ALA A 15 -27.48 -82.26 -22.66
C ALA A 15 -26.20 -81.68 -22.02
N ALA A 16 -25.07 -81.76 -22.73
CA ALA A 16 -23.83 -81.11 -22.33
C ALA A 16 -23.97 -79.60 -22.56
N LEU A 17 -24.15 -78.84 -21.48
CA LEU A 17 -24.13 -77.38 -21.51
C LEU A 17 -22.67 -76.92 -21.42
N LEU A 18 -22.12 -76.42 -22.52
CA LEU A 18 -20.86 -75.67 -22.52
C LEU A 18 -21.10 -74.36 -21.77
N ALA A 19 -20.68 -74.30 -20.51
CA ALA A 19 -20.64 -73.06 -19.75
C ALA A 19 -19.52 -72.18 -20.31
N SER A 20 -19.87 -71.22 -21.16
CA SER A 20 -19.01 -70.08 -21.46
C SER A 20 -18.88 -69.25 -20.18
N LEU A 21 -17.77 -69.41 -19.45
CA LEU A 21 -17.38 -68.45 -18.42
C LEU A 21 -17.11 -67.12 -19.11
N SER A 22 -18.07 -66.21 -19.08
CA SER A 22 -17.79 -64.79 -19.31
C SER A 22 -16.91 -64.33 -18.15
N VAL A 23 -15.61 -64.24 -18.38
CA VAL A 23 -14.71 -63.49 -17.52
C VAL A 23 -15.16 -62.02 -17.61
N ARG A 24 -15.90 -61.54 -16.62
CA ARG A 24 -16.03 -60.09 -16.42
C ARG A 24 -14.65 -59.63 -15.94
N SER A 25 -13.94 -58.90 -16.79
CA SER A 25 -12.87 -58.03 -16.33
C SER A 25 -13.52 -56.92 -15.51
N ASP A 26 -13.54 -57.05 -14.19
CA ASP A 26 -13.70 -55.89 -13.31
C ASP A 26 -12.39 -55.11 -13.39
N ALA A 27 -12.25 -54.30 -14.44
CA ALA A 27 -11.28 -53.23 -14.44
C ALA A 27 -11.81 -52.19 -13.46
N ALA A 28 -11.31 -52.20 -12.23
CA ALA A 28 -11.50 -51.09 -11.31
C ALA A 28 -10.78 -49.88 -11.91
N THR A 29 -11.53 -48.93 -12.46
CA THR A 29 -11.00 -47.62 -12.80
C THR A 29 -10.74 -46.91 -11.47
N SER A 30 -9.47 -46.78 -11.09
CA SER A 30 -9.08 -45.86 -10.03
C SER A 30 -9.20 -44.44 -10.55
N ASP A 31 -9.64 -43.52 -9.69
CA ASP A 31 -9.54 -42.10 -9.99
C ASP A 31 -8.08 -41.74 -10.30
N PRO A 32 -7.83 -40.78 -11.21
CA PRO A 32 -6.48 -40.33 -11.52
C PRO A 32 -5.79 -39.86 -10.24
N VAL A 33 -4.70 -40.55 -9.86
CA VAL A 33 -3.86 -40.15 -8.73
C VAL A 33 -2.93 -39.03 -9.22
N ARG A 34 -3.15 -37.81 -8.74
CA ARG A 34 -2.15 -36.74 -8.85
C ARG A 34 -1.29 -36.71 -7.60
N SER A 35 -0.01 -36.37 -7.75
CA SER A 35 0.80 -35.96 -6.60
C SER A 35 0.18 -34.68 -6.04
N VAL A 36 -0.23 -34.71 -4.77
CA VAL A 36 -0.67 -33.53 -4.01
C VAL A 36 0.50 -33.13 -3.14
N ASP A 37 0.92 -31.88 -3.27
CA ASP A 37 1.85 -31.29 -2.32
C ASP A 37 1.11 -30.96 -1.02
N ASN A 38 1.67 -31.32 0.13
CA ASN A 38 1.10 -31.00 1.44
C ASN A 38 2.01 -30.05 2.24
N LEU A 39 3.07 -29.53 1.63
CA LEU A 39 3.90 -28.51 2.25
C LEU A 39 3.39 -27.13 1.83
N PRO A 40 2.77 -26.36 2.74
CA PRO A 40 2.36 -25.00 2.42
C PRO A 40 3.58 -24.09 2.19
N PRO A 41 3.45 -23.03 1.38
CA PRO A 41 4.49 -22.02 1.24
C PRO A 41 4.83 -21.34 2.57
N ALA A 42 6.00 -20.72 2.68
CA ALA A 42 6.29 -19.80 3.78
C ALA A 42 5.34 -18.59 3.75
N PRO A 43 4.98 -18.01 4.92
CA PRO A 43 4.07 -16.87 4.98
C PRO A 43 4.69 -15.60 4.38
N ALA A 44 3.83 -14.67 3.95
CA ALA A 44 4.22 -13.28 3.74
C ALA A 44 4.37 -12.60 5.11
N THR A 45 5.26 -11.62 5.19
CA THR A 45 5.54 -10.89 6.44
C THR A 45 5.34 -9.39 6.24
N GLU A 46 5.40 -8.62 7.33
CA GLU A 46 5.34 -7.14 7.28
C GLU A 46 4.12 -6.63 6.50
N ILE A 47 2.98 -7.29 6.68
CA ILE A 47 1.71 -6.90 6.06
C ILE A 47 1.29 -5.57 6.66
N ARG A 48 1.03 -4.58 5.80
CA ARG A 48 0.59 -3.25 6.18
C ARG A 48 -0.64 -2.84 5.37
N ALA A 49 -1.58 -2.16 6.00
CA ALA A 49 -2.71 -1.52 5.35
C ALA A 49 -2.62 0.01 5.56
N LEU A 50 -2.90 0.78 4.51
CA LEU A 50 -2.76 2.23 4.50
C LEU A 50 -3.99 2.86 3.87
N ASN A 51 -4.67 3.76 4.59
CA ASN A 51 -5.70 4.61 4.01
C ASN A 51 -5.06 5.70 3.14
N THR A 52 -5.30 5.67 1.82
CA THR A 52 -4.78 6.68 0.90
C THR A 52 -5.71 7.90 0.73
N GLY A 53 -6.88 7.88 1.37
CA GLY A 53 -7.97 8.82 1.15
C GLY A 53 -8.92 8.42 0.01
N GLY A 54 -8.43 7.73 -1.03
CA GLY A 54 -9.25 7.19 -2.12
C GLY A 54 -9.50 5.68 -2.07
N GLU A 55 -8.53 4.96 -1.50
CA GLU A 55 -8.53 3.49 -1.42
C GLU A 55 -7.65 3.03 -0.24
N ILE A 56 -7.68 1.74 0.06
CA ILE A 56 -6.74 1.14 1.01
C ILE A 56 -5.62 0.44 0.23
N LEU A 57 -4.40 0.90 0.42
CA LEU A 57 -3.21 0.25 -0.11
C LEU A 57 -2.71 -0.80 0.90
N VAL A 58 -2.65 -2.06 0.47
CA VAL A 58 -2.13 -3.17 1.26
C VAL A 58 -0.76 -3.57 0.71
N THR A 59 0.27 -3.55 1.54
CA THR A 59 1.64 -3.95 1.17
C THR A 59 2.14 -5.09 2.04
N TRP A 60 3.12 -5.86 1.57
CA TRP A 60 3.74 -6.94 2.33
C TRP A 60 5.16 -7.24 1.83
N THR A 61 5.98 -7.83 2.69
CA THR A 61 7.23 -8.47 2.29
C THR A 61 6.93 -9.85 1.71
N ALA A 62 7.47 -10.09 0.50
CA ALA A 62 7.28 -11.33 -0.25
C ALA A 62 7.66 -12.57 0.56
N SER A 63 6.94 -13.67 0.35
CA SER A 63 7.33 -14.97 0.89
C SER A 63 8.73 -15.34 0.39
N VAL A 64 9.53 -16.00 1.23
CA VAL A 64 10.84 -16.51 0.82
C VAL A 64 10.76 -17.52 -0.34
N ASP A 65 9.58 -18.12 -0.54
CA ASP A 65 9.29 -19.05 -1.64
C ASP A 65 8.83 -18.37 -2.95
N ASP A 66 8.65 -17.04 -2.94
CA ASP A 66 8.32 -16.23 -4.12
C ASP A 66 9.53 -15.99 -5.02
N ALA A 67 10.74 -16.19 -4.50
CA ALA A 67 11.96 -16.16 -5.29
C ALA A 67 11.83 -17.17 -6.46
N GLN A 68 11.87 -16.66 -7.70
CA GLN A 68 11.82 -17.51 -8.88
C GLN A 68 13.07 -18.39 -8.94
N SER A 69 12.97 -19.59 -8.37
CA SER A 69 14.01 -20.59 -8.50
C SER A 69 13.74 -21.44 -9.74
N PHE A 70 14.80 -21.73 -10.48
CA PHE A 70 14.77 -22.66 -11.61
C PHE A 70 15.81 -23.74 -11.38
N SER A 71 15.43 -25.00 -11.60
CA SER A 71 16.38 -26.10 -11.73
C SER A 71 16.51 -26.50 -13.19
N VAL A 72 17.71 -26.86 -13.63
CA VAL A 72 17.93 -27.37 -14.99
C VAL A 72 17.98 -28.89 -14.94
N PHE A 73 17.03 -29.54 -15.59
CA PHE A 73 17.04 -30.99 -15.77
C PHE A 73 17.00 -31.32 -17.26
N ASN A 74 18.03 -32.04 -17.73
CA ASN A 74 18.17 -32.44 -19.14
C ASN A 74 18.03 -31.27 -20.14
N GLY A 75 18.61 -30.10 -19.82
CA GLY A 75 18.54 -28.91 -20.67
C GLY A 75 17.19 -28.18 -20.65
N THR A 76 16.25 -28.61 -19.82
CA THR A 76 14.95 -27.94 -19.61
C THR A 76 14.98 -27.17 -18.30
N TYR A 77 14.55 -25.90 -18.34
CA TYR A 77 14.30 -25.11 -17.14
C TYR A 77 13.00 -25.58 -16.49
N ILE A 78 13.10 -26.09 -15.27
CA ILE A 78 11.96 -26.44 -14.42
C ILE A 78 11.82 -25.34 -13.39
N LYS A 79 10.68 -24.63 -13.39
CA LYS A 79 10.32 -23.71 -12.30
C LYS A 79 10.25 -24.54 -11.01
N THR A 80 11.10 -24.22 -10.05
CA THR A 80 11.10 -24.80 -8.69
C THR A 80 10.44 -23.89 -7.67
N GLY A 81 10.09 -22.64 -8.03
CA GLY A 81 9.27 -21.77 -7.20
C GLY A 81 7.86 -22.32 -7.06
N GLY A 82 7.51 -22.79 -5.85
CA GLY A 82 6.21 -23.38 -5.52
C GLY A 82 5.07 -22.37 -5.48
N LEU A 83 5.37 -21.07 -5.38
CA LEU A 83 4.35 -20.06 -5.24
C LEU A 83 3.61 -19.76 -6.56
N ASN A 84 2.28 -19.79 -6.49
CA ASN A 84 1.37 -19.33 -7.54
C ASN A 84 0.98 -17.86 -7.37
N GLY A 85 1.08 -17.32 -6.16
CA GLY A 85 0.87 -15.91 -5.86
C GLY A 85 0.40 -15.71 -4.42
N TYR A 86 -0.34 -14.62 -4.21
CA TYR A 86 -0.89 -14.24 -2.92
C TYR A 86 -2.41 -14.08 -3.03
N ARG A 87 -3.14 -14.58 -2.04
CA ARG A 87 -4.56 -14.31 -1.84
C ARG A 87 -4.72 -13.25 -0.76
N ILE A 88 -5.47 -12.21 -1.07
CA ILE A 88 -5.69 -11.09 -0.16
C ILE A 88 -7.07 -11.24 0.44
N TYR A 89 -7.10 -11.37 1.76
CA TYR A 89 -8.31 -11.47 2.55
C TYR A 89 -8.51 -10.19 3.35
N ARG A 90 -9.78 -9.81 3.50
CA ARG A 90 -10.20 -8.68 4.34
C ARG A 90 -11.31 -9.16 5.27
N ALA A 91 -11.13 -8.92 6.56
CA ALA A 91 -12.20 -9.01 7.53
C ALA A 91 -12.69 -7.59 7.84
N THR A 92 -14.00 -7.39 7.81
CA THR A 92 -14.60 -6.28 8.53
C THR A 92 -14.66 -6.67 10.01
N GLN A 93 -14.53 -5.69 10.89
CA GLN A 93 -14.68 -5.85 12.33
C GLN A 93 -15.81 -6.82 12.73
N GLY A 94 -15.50 -7.80 13.59
CA GLY A 94 -16.44 -8.81 14.07
C GLY A 94 -16.92 -9.84 13.03
N ALA A 95 -16.44 -9.75 11.78
CA ALA A 95 -16.80 -10.66 10.70
C ALA A 95 -15.63 -11.58 10.30
N GLU A 96 -15.97 -12.67 9.61
CA GLU A 96 -14.99 -13.58 9.03
C GLU A 96 -14.27 -12.92 7.84
N ALA A 97 -13.01 -13.31 7.62
CA ALA A 97 -12.23 -12.78 6.52
C ALA A 97 -12.72 -13.31 5.16
N GLU A 98 -12.97 -12.41 4.22
CA GLU A 98 -13.39 -12.73 2.85
C GLU A 98 -12.23 -12.56 1.87
N LEU A 99 -12.15 -13.44 0.86
CA LEU A 99 -11.19 -13.30 -0.23
C LEU A 99 -11.61 -12.14 -1.14
N ILE A 100 -10.82 -11.08 -1.17
CA ILE A 100 -11.12 -9.87 -1.97
C ILE A 100 -10.28 -9.77 -3.25
N GLY A 101 -9.16 -10.48 -3.31
CA GLY A 101 -8.24 -10.37 -4.44
C GLY A 101 -7.20 -11.48 -4.51
N THR A 102 -6.53 -11.55 -5.65
CA THR A 102 -5.37 -12.44 -5.85
C THR A 102 -4.31 -11.68 -6.63
N ALA A 103 -3.08 -11.69 -6.13
CA ALA A 103 -1.92 -11.11 -6.76
C ALA A 103 -1.00 -12.23 -7.30
N GLY A 104 -0.34 -11.96 -8.42
CA GLY A 104 0.64 -12.89 -8.99
C GLY A 104 1.92 -13.01 -8.15
N PRO A 105 2.82 -13.93 -8.50
CA PRO A 105 4.13 -14.01 -7.86
C PRO A 105 4.96 -12.75 -8.16
N GLY A 106 5.79 -12.31 -7.21
CA GLY A 106 6.58 -11.08 -7.28
C GLY A 106 5.79 -9.78 -7.08
N VAL A 107 4.47 -9.85 -6.92
CA VAL A 107 3.64 -8.70 -6.55
C VAL A 107 3.61 -8.58 -5.03
N ILE A 108 3.85 -7.38 -4.51
CA ILE A 108 3.98 -7.08 -3.07
C ILE A 108 3.00 -6.01 -2.57
N GLU A 109 2.03 -5.66 -3.41
CA GLU A 109 1.01 -4.66 -3.12
C GLU A 109 -0.34 -5.03 -3.72
N PHE A 110 -1.41 -4.53 -3.11
CA PHE A 110 -2.78 -4.69 -3.56
C PHE A 110 -3.59 -3.45 -3.18
N ALA A 111 -4.28 -2.86 -4.15
CA ALA A 111 -5.19 -1.75 -3.93
C ALA A 111 -6.61 -2.26 -3.72
N ASP A 112 -7.19 -1.96 -2.56
CA ASP A 112 -8.58 -2.23 -2.23
C ASP A 112 -9.41 -0.94 -2.39
N PRO A 113 -10.26 -0.83 -3.43
CA PRO A 113 -11.05 0.39 -3.68
C PRO A 113 -12.18 0.61 -2.66
N VAL A 114 -12.29 -0.24 -1.64
CA VAL A 114 -13.27 -0.09 -0.57
C VAL A 114 -12.83 0.97 0.43
N ALA A 115 -13.68 2.00 0.57
CA ALA A 115 -13.46 3.12 1.47
C ALA A 115 -14.73 3.49 2.26
N VAL A 116 -15.41 2.48 2.84
CA VAL A 116 -16.57 2.79 3.72
C VAL A 116 -16.04 3.45 4.99
N THR A 117 -16.27 4.75 5.12
CA THR A 117 -16.02 5.52 6.34
C THR A 117 -16.82 4.95 7.50
N GLY A 118 -16.24 4.97 8.71
CA GLY A 118 -16.82 4.37 9.91
C GLY A 118 -16.66 2.84 9.97
N ALA A 119 -15.64 2.28 9.33
CA ALA A 119 -15.37 0.84 9.38
C ALA A 119 -13.89 0.53 9.64
N THR A 120 -13.64 -0.51 10.42
CA THR A 120 -12.31 -1.10 10.59
C THR A 120 -12.17 -2.33 9.71
N TYR A 121 -11.07 -2.38 8.97
CA TYR A 121 -10.68 -3.49 8.14
C TYR A 121 -9.39 -4.11 8.64
N ILE A 122 -9.35 -5.44 8.61
CA ILE A 122 -8.20 -6.23 8.99
C ILE A 122 -7.77 -7.08 7.81
N TYR A 123 -6.54 -6.89 7.34
CA TYR A 123 -6.03 -7.59 6.16
C TYR A 123 -5.21 -8.83 6.51
N SER A 124 -5.24 -9.81 5.63
CA SER A 124 -4.39 -11.01 5.67
C SER A 124 -3.95 -11.34 4.24
N VAL A 125 -2.65 -11.42 4.04
CA VAL A 125 -2.04 -11.81 2.75
C VAL A 125 -1.52 -13.22 2.89
N ARG A 126 -2.05 -14.12 2.06
CA ARG A 126 -1.82 -15.56 2.18
C ARG A 126 -1.14 -16.09 0.92
N PRO A 127 0.16 -16.40 0.98
CA PRO A 127 0.85 -17.06 -0.13
C PRO A 127 0.18 -18.41 -0.42
N PHE A 128 0.01 -18.75 -1.69
CA PHE A 128 -0.61 -20.01 -2.10
C PHE A 128 0.14 -20.68 -3.26
N ASP A 129 0.08 -22.01 -3.29
CA ASP A 129 0.60 -22.86 -4.37
C ASP A 129 -0.56 -23.58 -5.09
N ALA A 130 -0.31 -24.72 -5.73
CA ALA A 130 -1.36 -25.47 -6.43
C ALA A 130 -2.34 -26.17 -5.47
N ASP A 131 -1.90 -26.50 -4.27
CA ASP A 131 -2.55 -27.40 -3.32
C ASP A 131 -2.77 -26.76 -1.93
N ASN A 132 -1.95 -25.77 -1.56
CA ASN A 132 -1.86 -25.22 -0.23
C ASN A 132 -1.93 -23.69 -0.22
N GLU A 133 -2.26 -23.16 0.95
CA GLU A 133 -2.30 -21.74 1.27
C GLU A 133 -1.83 -21.54 2.71
N THR A 134 -1.09 -20.46 2.95
CA THR A 134 -0.48 -20.19 4.25
C THR A 134 -1.12 -18.99 4.92
N VAL A 135 -1.73 -19.23 6.07
CA VAL A 135 -2.20 -18.16 6.95
C VAL A 135 -1.02 -17.62 7.76
N PRO A 136 -0.75 -16.31 7.76
CA PRO A 136 0.25 -15.70 8.63
C PRO A 136 -0.06 -15.96 10.11
N ASP A 137 0.97 -16.30 10.90
CA ASP A 137 0.87 -16.42 12.36
C ASP A 137 1.19 -15.07 13.00
N ILE A 138 0.15 -14.26 13.23
CA ILE A 138 0.26 -12.90 13.76
C ILE A 138 -0.47 -12.86 15.10
N ALA A 139 0.27 -12.54 16.17
CA ALA A 139 -0.28 -12.45 17.51
C ALA A 139 -1.20 -11.22 17.62
N PRO A 140 -2.46 -11.37 18.10
CA PRO A 140 -3.36 -10.24 18.31
C PRO A 140 -2.74 -9.14 19.18
N GLY A 141 -2.88 -7.88 18.76
CA GLY A 141 -2.34 -6.70 19.43
C GLY A 141 -0.83 -6.48 19.28
N SER A 142 -0.11 -7.36 18.57
CA SER A 142 1.30 -7.13 18.25
C SER A 142 1.48 -6.02 17.23
N THR A 143 2.69 -5.46 17.10
CA THR A 143 3.02 -4.45 16.08
C THR A 143 2.62 -4.88 14.66
N GLN A 144 2.80 -6.16 14.32
CA GLN A 144 2.38 -6.72 13.02
C GLN A 144 0.87 -6.82 12.87
N ASP A 145 0.16 -7.03 13.99
CA ASP A 145 -1.30 -7.03 14.00
C ASP A 145 -1.87 -5.63 13.82
N LEU A 146 -1.27 -4.64 14.46
CA LEU A 146 -1.71 -3.25 14.33
C LEU A 146 -1.41 -2.68 12.94
N ALA A 147 -0.29 -3.07 12.31
CA ALA A 147 0.09 -2.57 10.99
C ALA A 147 -0.87 -2.98 9.85
N ARG A 148 -1.57 -4.11 9.99
CA ARG A 148 -2.53 -4.64 9.00
C ARG A 148 -3.98 -4.23 9.28
N ILE A 149 -4.22 -3.46 10.34
CA ILE A 149 -5.52 -2.90 10.71
C ILE A 149 -5.58 -1.47 10.19
N VAL A 150 -6.67 -1.13 9.51
CA VAL A 150 -6.96 0.24 9.09
C VAL A 150 -8.37 0.58 9.54
N SER A 151 -8.49 1.65 10.31
CA SER A 151 -9.77 2.24 10.69
C SER A 151 -10.03 3.45 9.80
N LEU A 152 -11.14 3.44 9.08
CA LEU A 152 -11.55 4.57 8.26
C LEU A 152 -12.50 5.45 9.05
N GLY A 153 -12.12 6.69 9.32
CA GLY A 153 -13.03 7.71 9.85
C GLY A 153 -12.28 8.94 10.36
N GLY A 154 -12.80 10.13 10.00
CA GLY A 154 -12.53 11.47 10.57
C GLY A 154 -11.09 12.01 10.60
N GLY A 155 -10.10 11.15 10.78
CA GLY A 155 -8.68 11.45 10.82
C GLY A 155 -8.03 11.56 9.44
N PRO A 156 -6.77 12.02 9.40
CA PRO A 156 -6.01 12.15 8.16
C PRO A 156 -5.77 10.77 7.51
N PRO A 157 -5.56 10.72 6.19
CA PRO A 157 -5.09 9.50 5.52
C PRO A 157 -3.74 9.05 6.11
N ASP A 158 -3.40 7.76 5.96
CA ASP A 158 -2.10 7.19 6.36
C ASP A 158 -0.98 7.48 5.35
N VAL A 159 -1.30 8.15 4.26
CA VAL A 159 -0.34 8.64 3.26
C VAL A 159 -0.66 10.08 2.91
N VAL A 160 0.35 10.84 2.54
CA VAL A 160 0.20 12.17 1.97
C VAL A 160 0.80 12.19 0.58
N VAL A 161 0.22 12.97 -0.32
CA VAL A 161 0.82 13.22 -1.63
C VAL A 161 1.68 14.47 -1.49
N VAL A 162 2.99 14.30 -1.58
CA VAL A 162 3.94 15.40 -1.61
C VAL A 162 4.17 15.78 -3.06
N ARG A 163 3.93 17.04 -3.38
CA ARG A 163 4.20 17.59 -4.71
C ARG A 163 5.47 18.42 -4.65
N THR A 164 6.43 18.10 -5.52
CA THR A 164 7.66 18.87 -5.71
C THR A 164 7.58 19.61 -7.03
N VAL A 165 7.59 20.94 -6.98
CA VAL A 165 7.50 21.78 -8.18
C VAL A 165 8.87 21.96 -8.78
N LYS A 166 9.08 21.40 -9.97
CA LYS A 166 10.35 21.47 -10.70
C LYS A 166 10.11 22.00 -12.10
N ALA A 167 11.10 22.71 -12.61
CA ALA A 167 11.07 23.20 -13.97
C ALA A 167 12.45 23.11 -14.60
N GLU A 168 12.44 22.93 -15.91
CA GLU A 168 13.61 23.04 -16.76
C GLU A 168 13.40 24.26 -17.67
N ILE A 169 14.37 25.17 -17.68
CA ILE A 169 14.37 26.32 -18.59
C ILE A 169 15.68 26.37 -19.38
N SER A 170 15.57 26.58 -20.68
CA SER A 170 16.71 26.66 -21.58
C SER A 170 16.88 28.07 -22.14
N PHE A 171 18.12 28.52 -22.22
CA PHE A 171 18.48 29.85 -22.71
C PHE A 171 19.40 29.78 -23.92
N ASP A 172 19.25 30.74 -24.84
CA ASP A 172 20.18 30.94 -25.97
C ASP A 172 21.39 31.77 -25.51
N VAL A 173 22.13 31.22 -24.55
CA VAL A 173 23.37 31.77 -24.03
C VAL A 173 24.37 30.63 -23.81
N GLU A 174 25.66 30.94 -23.91
CA GLU A 174 26.73 30.01 -23.57
C GLU A 174 27.33 30.40 -22.22
N VAL A 175 27.11 29.55 -21.21
CA VAL A 175 27.82 29.61 -19.92
C VAL A 175 28.90 28.53 -19.90
N ASP A 176 30.09 28.88 -19.45
CA ASP A 176 31.18 27.92 -19.23
C ASP A 176 30.91 27.13 -17.95
N VAL A 177 30.31 25.94 -18.09
CA VAL A 177 29.96 25.08 -16.94
C VAL A 177 31.17 24.45 -16.25
N GLU A 178 32.36 24.49 -16.87
CA GLU A 178 33.61 24.06 -16.22
C GLU A 178 34.18 25.16 -15.29
N ASP A 179 33.72 26.41 -15.43
CA ASP A 179 34.07 27.53 -14.56
C ASP A 179 33.02 27.69 -13.45
N GLU A 180 33.32 27.15 -12.27
CA GLU A 180 32.47 27.24 -11.08
C GLU A 180 32.06 28.70 -10.76
N VAL A 181 32.93 29.68 -11.01
CA VAL A 181 32.63 31.09 -10.74
C VAL A 181 31.60 31.63 -11.72
N ALA A 182 31.67 31.21 -12.99
CA ALA A 182 30.69 31.59 -14.00
C ALA A 182 29.32 30.97 -13.72
N VAL A 183 29.29 29.69 -13.30
CA VAL A 183 28.06 29.00 -12.92
C VAL A 183 27.42 29.62 -11.68
N GLU A 184 28.21 29.93 -10.64
CA GLU A 184 27.70 30.58 -9.43
C GLU A 184 27.13 31.98 -9.71
N ALA A 185 27.82 32.79 -10.51
CA ALA A 185 27.36 34.12 -10.89
C ALA A 185 26.05 34.05 -11.69
N PHE A 186 26.00 33.18 -12.71
CA PHE A 186 24.80 32.97 -13.52
C PHE A 186 23.62 32.46 -12.67
N THR A 187 23.87 31.50 -11.78
CA THR A 187 22.86 30.93 -10.88
C THR A 187 22.27 31.99 -9.95
N LEU A 188 23.11 32.89 -9.43
CA LEU A 188 22.65 33.98 -8.56
C LEU A 188 21.80 35.01 -9.31
N ASP A 189 22.23 35.38 -10.52
CA ASP A 189 21.48 36.30 -11.39
C ASP A 189 20.13 35.68 -11.78
N PHE A 190 20.12 34.37 -12.09
CA PHE A 190 18.91 33.59 -12.33
C PHE A 190 17.95 33.61 -11.15
N ILE A 191 18.41 33.22 -9.96
CA ILE A 191 17.56 33.19 -8.76
C ILE A 191 16.99 34.58 -8.47
N THR A 192 17.80 35.63 -8.62
CA THR A 192 17.37 37.02 -8.36
C THR A 192 16.31 37.47 -9.36
N LEU A 193 16.51 37.23 -10.65
CA LEU A 193 15.54 37.58 -11.68
C LEU A 193 14.22 36.85 -11.45
N MET A 194 14.30 35.55 -11.23
CA MET A 194 13.13 34.68 -11.01
C MET A 194 12.32 35.11 -9.78
N ALA A 195 13.01 35.43 -8.68
CA ALA A 195 12.37 35.96 -7.47
C ALA A 195 11.67 37.30 -7.71
N GLU A 196 12.29 38.21 -8.47
CA GLU A 196 11.71 39.51 -8.82
C GLU A 196 10.47 39.38 -9.72
N LEU A 197 10.52 38.49 -10.72
CA LEU A 197 9.41 38.25 -11.65
C LEU A 197 8.20 37.62 -10.97
N LEU A 198 8.44 36.65 -10.08
CA LEU A 198 7.37 35.90 -9.42
C LEU A 198 6.93 36.52 -8.09
N GLY A 199 7.66 37.52 -7.59
CA GLY A 199 7.38 38.16 -6.31
C GLY A 199 7.52 37.22 -5.11
N ILE A 200 8.46 36.28 -5.17
CA ILE A 200 8.75 35.29 -4.11
C ILE A 200 10.12 35.51 -3.49
N ASP A 201 10.36 35.03 -2.26
CA ASP A 201 11.70 35.09 -1.66
C ASP A 201 12.71 34.25 -2.47
N PRO A 202 13.90 34.79 -2.79
CA PRO A 202 14.96 34.06 -3.51
C PRO A 202 15.33 32.71 -2.91
N SER A 203 15.18 32.52 -1.59
CA SER A 203 15.45 31.25 -0.90
C SER A 203 14.50 30.12 -1.28
N ARG A 204 13.36 30.43 -1.91
CA ARG A 204 12.42 29.43 -2.43
C ARG A 204 12.89 28.79 -3.74
N ILE A 205 13.84 29.40 -4.44
CA ILE A 205 14.32 28.89 -5.74
C ILE A 205 15.65 28.17 -5.51
N THR A 206 15.67 26.87 -5.77
CA THR A 206 16.89 26.07 -5.71
C THR A 206 17.25 25.54 -7.07
N VAL A 207 18.36 26.02 -7.65
CA VAL A 207 18.90 25.48 -8.90
C VAL A 207 19.58 24.13 -8.63
N THR A 208 19.11 23.07 -9.28
CA THR A 208 19.60 21.70 -9.10
C THR A 208 20.71 21.35 -10.08
N SER A 209 20.67 21.90 -11.29
CA SER A 209 21.73 21.69 -12.28
C SER A 209 21.79 22.80 -13.32
N VAL A 210 22.99 22.99 -13.89
CA VAL A 210 23.23 23.84 -15.07
C VAL A 210 24.05 23.04 -16.08
N THR A 211 23.57 22.88 -17.32
CA THR A 211 24.24 22.05 -18.34
C THR A 211 24.51 22.82 -19.64
N GLN A 212 25.44 22.29 -20.46
CA GLN A 212 25.96 22.93 -21.67
C GLN A 212 25.37 22.30 -22.96
N GLY A 213 25.24 23.10 -24.02
CA GLY A 213 24.67 22.73 -25.33
C GLY A 213 23.65 23.78 -25.82
N SER A 214 22.97 24.34 -24.82
CA SER A 214 22.31 25.63 -24.60
C SER A 214 22.31 25.74 -23.07
N THR A 215 22.41 26.91 -22.43
CA THR A 215 22.39 26.93 -20.95
C THR A 215 21.03 26.46 -20.46
N ILE A 216 20.97 25.22 -19.95
CA ILE A 216 19.76 24.60 -19.40
C ILE A 216 19.88 24.66 -17.88
N VAL A 217 18.84 25.18 -17.24
CA VAL A 217 18.72 25.31 -15.79
C VAL A 217 17.58 24.43 -15.32
N GLU A 218 17.90 23.43 -14.51
CA GLU A 218 16.90 22.69 -13.74
C GLU A 218 16.80 23.32 -12.36
N PHE A 219 15.59 23.59 -11.89
CA PHE A 219 15.38 24.20 -10.59
C PHE A 219 14.08 23.73 -9.93
N GLU A 220 14.05 23.88 -8.62
CA GLU A 220 12.92 23.58 -7.75
C GLU A 220 12.40 24.87 -7.11
N ILE A 221 11.08 25.00 -7.04
CA ILE A 221 10.40 26.07 -6.30
C ILE A 221 9.83 25.44 -5.03
N ALA A 222 10.37 25.82 -3.87
CA ALA A 222 9.85 25.41 -2.57
C ALA A 222 8.49 26.08 -2.32
N ASP A 223 7.56 25.36 -1.71
CA ASP A 223 6.29 25.94 -1.30
C ASP A 223 6.46 26.83 -0.06
N ILE A 224 5.45 27.63 0.25
CA ILE A 224 5.47 28.46 1.45
C ILE A 224 5.33 27.61 2.72
N GLU A 225 6.30 27.69 3.62
CA GLU A 225 6.18 27.10 4.95
C GLU A 225 5.59 28.14 5.95
N GLY A 226 4.33 27.96 6.33
CA GLY A 226 3.65 28.75 7.38
C GLY A 226 2.95 30.03 6.91
N ASP A 227 2.46 30.82 7.88
CA ASP A 227 1.58 32.00 7.68
C ASP A 227 2.32 33.26 7.17
N GLY A 228 3.30 33.10 6.27
CA GLY A 228 4.14 34.19 5.76
C GLY A 228 3.38 35.27 4.98
N GLU A 229 4.04 36.42 4.73
CA GLU A 229 3.49 37.52 3.90
C GLU A 229 3.42 37.17 2.40
N GLU A 230 4.01 36.05 1.98
CA GLU A 230 3.90 35.53 0.63
C GLU A 230 2.56 34.86 0.40
N THR A 231 1.91 35.20 -0.71
CA THR A 231 0.55 34.72 -1.00
C THR A 231 0.49 33.73 -2.16
N ILE A 232 1.62 33.42 -2.80
CA ILE A 232 1.69 32.55 -3.98
C ILE A 232 2.36 31.21 -3.64
N THR A 233 1.66 30.12 -3.93
CA THR A 233 2.18 28.76 -3.78
C THR A 233 3.23 28.47 -4.84
N ALA A 234 4.06 27.43 -4.63
CA ALA A 234 5.05 27.02 -5.64
C ALA A 234 4.40 26.68 -7.01
N GLU A 235 3.22 26.05 -6.98
CA GLU A 235 2.47 25.69 -8.19
C GLU A 235 2.00 26.94 -8.94
N GLU A 236 1.39 27.89 -8.24
CA GLU A 236 0.94 29.15 -8.84
C GLU A 236 2.12 29.95 -9.41
N ALA A 237 3.26 29.96 -8.71
CA ALA A 237 4.47 30.63 -9.18
C ALA A 237 5.01 30.00 -10.47
N LEU A 238 5.00 28.67 -10.60
CA LEU A 238 5.38 28.00 -11.84
C LEU A 238 4.38 28.31 -12.98
N VAL A 239 3.09 28.33 -12.70
CA VAL A 239 2.07 28.70 -13.69
C VAL A 239 2.26 30.14 -14.18
N GLU A 240 2.56 31.06 -13.28
CA GLU A 240 2.86 32.45 -13.63
C GLU A 240 4.14 32.55 -14.48
N LEU A 241 5.20 31.82 -14.11
CA LEU A 241 6.42 31.75 -14.91
C LEU A 241 6.17 31.25 -16.34
N ILE A 242 5.40 30.16 -16.49
CA ILE A 242 5.02 29.63 -17.80
C ILE A 242 4.31 30.71 -18.63
N ALA A 243 3.44 31.50 -17.99
CA ALA A 243 2.74 32.59 -18.66
C ALA A 243 3.69 33.73 -19.07
N ILE A 244 4.64 34.11 -18.22
CA ILE A 244 5.67 35.12 -18.51
C ILE A 244 6.55 34.67 -19.68
N VAL A 245 7.04 33.43 -19.68
CA VAL A 245 7.88 32.90 -20.77
C VAL A 245 7.11 32.79 -22.09
N ALA A 246 5.80 32.52 -22.04
CA ALA A 246 4.95 32.50 -23.23
C ALA A 246 4.57 33.89 -23.76
N ASP A 247 4.82 34.96 -22.98
CA ASP A 247 4.51 36.33 -23.36
C ASP A 247 5.67 36.98 -24.12
N ASP A 248 5.61 36.96 -25.45
CA ASP A 248 6.61 37.59 -26.33
C ASP A 248 6.53 39.14 -26.36
N THR A 249 5.72 39.78 -25.51
CA THR A 249 5.53 41.25 -25.55
C THR A 249 6.60 42.02 -24.81
N GLU A 250 7.22 41.44 -23.78
CA GLU A 250 8.29 42.05 -22.96
C GLU A 250 9.50 41.10 -22.86
N ASP A 251 10.71 41.66 -22.87
CA ASP A 251 11.96 40.89 -22.75
C ASP A 251 12.40 40.83 -21.28
N GLU A 252 11.59 40.13 -20.48
CA GLU A 252 11.77 40.01 -19.02
C GLU A 252 13.08 39.30 -18.67
N PHE A 253 13.61 38.48 -19.57
CA PHE A 253 14.85 37.70 -19.37
C PHE A 253 16.11 38.35 -19.96
N ALA A 254 16.02 39.60 -20.43
CA ALA A 254 17.12 40.32 -21.09
C ALA A 254 18.46 40.32 -20.33
N THR A 255 18.41 40.25 -18.99
CA THR A 255 19.59 40.26 -18.11
C THR A 255 20.39 38.96 -18.20
N ILE A 256 19.76 37.84 -18.52
CA ILE A 256 20.34 36.49 -18.48
C ILE A 256 20.50 35.92 -19.90
N GLY A 257 19.55 36.21 -20.77
CA GLY A 257 19.50 35.74 -22.15
C GLY A 257 18.08 35.36 -22.56
N PRO A 258 17.80 35.27 -23.87
CA PRO A 258 16.48 34.91 -24.34
C PRO A 258 16.20 33.44 -24.04
N VAL A 259 14.97 33.16 -23.61
CA VAL A 259 14.48 31.82 -23.29
C VAL A 259 14.15 31.08 -24.59
N LEU A 260 14.59 29.83 -24.69
CA LEU A 260 14.30 28.93 -25.80
C LEU A 260 13.08 28.05 -25.51
N GLU A 261 13.03 27.47 -24.32
CA GLU A 261 11.97 26.55 -23.89
C GLU A 261 11.89 26.51 -22.36
N LEU A 262 10.69 26.28 -21.85
CA LEU A 262 10.42 25.99 -20.45
C LEU A 262 9.51 24.76 -20.36
N ALA A 263 9.87 23.80 -19.51
CA ALA A 263 9.12 22.58 -19.23
C ALA A 263 8.78 22.46 -17.73
N ASP A 264 7.57 22.03 -17.43
CA ASP A 264 7.14 21.62 -16.09
C ASP A 264 7.54 20.16 -15.86
N GLU A 265 8.44 19.95 -14.91
CA GLU A 265 8.97 18.65 -14.49
C GLU A 265 8.52 18.30 -13.06
N SER A 266 7.43 18.91 -12.59
CA SER A 266 6.88 18.68 -11.26
C SER A 266 6.52 17.21 -11.04
N THR A 267 6.79 16.73 -9.83
CA THR A 267 6.54 15.34 -9.45
C THR A 267 5.59 15.26 -8.27
N GLU A 268 4.73 14.24 -8.27
CA GLU A 268 3.93 13.85 -7.11
C GLU A 268 4.45 12.53 -6.57
N GLU A 269 4.72 12.50 -5.27
CA GLU A 269 5.16 11.32 -4.56
C GLU A 269 4.17 10.99 -3.43
N VAL A 270 3.68 9.75 -3.41
CA VAL A 270 2.87 9.25 -2.29
C VAL A 270 3.81 8.86 -1.17
N VAL A 271 3.85 9.67 -0.12
CA VAL A 271 4.66 9.44 1.07
C VAL A 271 3.79 8.79 2.14
N VAL A 272 4.28 7.65 2.65
CA VAL A 272 3.60 6.92 3.72
C VAL A 272 3.87 7.59 5.06
N ILE A 273 2.82 7.93 5.81
CA ILE A 273 2.95 8.42 7.17
C ILE A 273 3.39 7.26 8.06
N PRO A 274 4.49 7.39 8.82
CA PRO A 274 4.90 6.35 9.74
C PRO A 274 3.88 6.21 10.87
N LEU A 275 3.69 4.99 11.36
CA LEU A 275 2.86 4.77 12.54
C LEU A 275 3.52 5.41 13.77
N PRO A 276 2.73 5.98 14.69
CA PRO A 276 3.27 6.58 15.91
C PRO A 276 3.90 5.50 16.79
N ILE A 277 5.11 5.73 17.27
CA ILE A 277 5.84 4.77 18.11
C ILE A 277 6.31 5.37 19.44
N ASP A 278 6.33 4.53 20.46
CA ASP A 278 6.92 4.83 21.77
C ASP A 278 8.46 4.70 21.76
N PRO A 279 9.16 5.04 22.87
CA PRO A 279 10.61 4.87 22.99
C PRO A 279 11.13 3.43 22.87
N ASP A 280 10.27 2.44 23.07
CA ASP A 280 10.59 1.02 22.95
C ASP A 280 10.31 0.48 21.53
N GLY A 281 9.74 1.30 20.64
CA GLY A 281 9.39 0.96 19.27
C GLY A 281 8.02 0.29 19.10
N ASN A 282 7.16 0.32 20.11
CA ASN A 282 5.80 -0.19 20.00
C ASN A 282 4.89 0.85 19.36
N ILE A 283 3.91 0.41 18.57
CA ILE A 283 2.92 1.30 17.94
C ILE A 283 1.94 1.81 18.99
N VAL A 284 1.65 3.12 18.96
CA VAL A 284 0.74 3.81 19.88
C VAL A 284 -0.44 4.42 19.12
N LEU A 285 -1.52 3.64 18.93
CA LEU A 285 -2.66 4.06 18.11
C LEU A 285 -3.51 5.19 18.71
N HIS A 286 -3.41 5.42 20.02
CA HIS A 286 -4.28 6.32 20.78
C HIS A 286 -3.89 7.80 20.69
N TRP A 287 -2.85 8.13 19.93
CA TRP A 287 -2.47 9.51 19.64
C TRP A 287 -3.31 10.05 18.46
N PHE A 288 -4.59 10.25 18.73
CA PHE A 288 -5.62 10.64 17.76
C PHE A 288 -5.44 12.06 17.23
N SER A 289 -5.04 13.00 18.09
CA SER A 289 -4.96 14.41 17.71
C SER A 289 -3.86 14.67 16.70
N ARG A 290 -2.83 13.82 16.68
CA ARG A 290 -1.55 14.03 15.98
C ARG A 290 -0.83 15.32 16.39
N THR A 291 -1.27 15.96 17.48
CA THR A 291 -0.69 17.18 18.03
C THR A 291 0.10 16.90 19.31
N GLY A 292 1.11 17.73 19.59
CA GLY A 292 1.99 17.52 20.74
C GLY A 292 2.95 16.35 20.52
N SER A 293 3.40 15.71 21.59
CA SER A 293 4.41 14.63 21.52
C SER A 293 4.13 13.45 22.44
N ALA A 294 2.89 13.33 22.93
CA ALA A 294 2.47 12.25 23.81
C ALA A 294 0.95 12.09 23.77
N VAL A 295 0.47 10.89 24.06
CA VAL A 295 -0.97 10.65 24.28
C VAL A 295 -1.43 11.44 25.51
N GLY A 296 -2.36 12.37 25.30
CA GLY A 296 -2.72 13.37 26.29
C GLY A 296 -4.21 13.63 26.42
N PHE A 297 -4.53 14.76 27.05
CA PHE A 297 -5.93 15.16 27.25
C PHE A 297 -6.62 15.55 25.95
N ASP A 298 -5.89 16.07 24.96
CA ASP A 298 -6.46 16.39 23.66
C ASP A 298 -6.97 15.12 22.97
N ASP A 299 -6.18 14.05 23.00
CA ASP A 299 -6.61 12.72 22.54
C ASP A 299 -7.78 12.17 23.35
N PHE A 300 -7.75 12.33 24.67
CA PHE A 300 -8.84 11.89 25.54
C PHE A 300 -10.16 12.59 25.23
N PHE A 301 -10.15 13.90 24.96
CA PHE A 301 -11.37 14.63 24.62
C PHE A 301 -11.92 14.19 23.26
N LEU A 302 -11.05 13.96 22.26
CA LEU A 302 -11.45 13.39 20.98
C LEU A 302 -12.10 12.00 21.15
N PHE A 303 -11.50 11.14 21.97
CA PHE A 303 -12.08 9.85 22.32
C PHE A 303 -13.42 9.99 23.06
N ALA A 304 -13.48 10.84 24.07
CA ALA A 304 -14.66 11.03 24.92
C ALA A 304 -15.87 11.56 24.14
N ASP A 305 -15.64 12.41 23.13
CA ASP A 305 -16.68 12.93 22.25
C ASP A 305 -17.32 11.81 21.39
N ASN A 306 -16.58 10.72 21.16
CA ASN A 306 -17.03 9.55 20.40
C ASN A 306 -17.46 8.36 21.28
N PHE A 307 -17.32 8.48 22.62
CA PHE A 307 -17.59 7.39 23.53
C PHE A 307 -19.07 6.98 23.54
N GLY A 308 -19.32 5.68 23.41
CA GLY A 308 -20.65 5.09 23.37
C GLY A 308 -21.29 5.05 21.98
N LEU A 309 -20.60 5.55 20.94
CA LEU A 309 -21.04 5.39 19.56
C LEU A 309 -20.76 3.97 19.06
N ALA A 310 -21.66 3.45 18.23
CA ALA A 310 -21.54 2.12 17.65
C ALA A 310 -21.56 2.14 16.11
N HIS A 311 -20.99 1.10 15.51
CA HIS A 311 -20.98 0.93 14.07
C HIS A 311 -22.40 1.03 13.47
N GLY A 312 -22.54 1.92 12.48
CA GLY A 312 -23.83 2.21 11.82
C GLY A 312 -24.63 3.35 12.45
N GLU A 313 -24.15 3.96 13.54
CA GLU A 313 -24.72 5.20 14.08
C GLU A 313 -24.13 6.43 13.38
N ASP A 314 -24.95 7.49 13.25
CA ASP A 314 -24.50 8.76 12.70
C ASP A 314 -23.38 9.35 13.57
N GLY A 315 -22.23 9.64 12.96
CA GLY A 315 -21.07 10.18 13.66
C GLY A 315 -20.13 9.13 14.25
N TYR A 316 -20.43 7.82 14.13
CA TYR A 316 -19.46 6.78 14.50
C TYR A 316 -18.21 6.87 13.63
N ASP A 317 -17.07 6.90 14.30
CA ASP A 317 -15.75 6.90 13.68
C ASP A 317 -14.94 5.74 14.26
N ALA A 318 -14.61 4.81 13.35
CA ALA A 318 -13.89 3.58 13.67
C ALA A 318 -12.45 3.81 14.16
N THR A 319 -11.90 5.02 14.00
CA THR A 319 -10.59 5.39 14.52
C THR A 319 -10.56 5.37 16.04
N TYR A 320 -11.70 5.60 16.70
CA TYR A 320 -11.81 5.59 18.17
C TYR A 320 -12.14 4.20 18.76
N ASP A 321 -12.53 3.23 17.92
CA ASP A 321 -12.76 1.82 18.27
C ASP A 321 -11.45 1.04 18.06
N VAL A 322 -10.50 1.29 18.95
CA VAL A 322 -9.12 0.77 18.85
C VAL A 322 -9.07 -0.73 19.13
N VAL A 323 -9.99 -1.25 19.94
CA VAL A 323 -10.23 -2.68 20.15
C VAL A 323 -11.40 -3.08 19.25
N PRO A 324 -11.17 -3.53 18.01
CA PRO A 324 -12.19 -3.48 16.98
C PRO A 324 -13.38 -4.42 17.30
N ASN A 325 -14.39 -3.90 17.98
CA ASN A 325 -15.55 -4.65 18.46
C ASN A 325 -16.89 -4.07 17.97
N GLY A 326 -16.86 -2.92 17.31
CA GLY A 326 -18.01 -2.23 16.72
C GLY A 326 -18.63 -1.18 17.61
N GLN A 327 -18.00 -0.87 18.74
CA GLN A 327 -18.48 0.09 19.73
C GLN A 327 -17.27 0.80 20.33
N VAL A 328 -17.33 2.12 20.46
CA VAL A 328 -16.36 2.89 21.25
C VAL A 328 -16.75 2.76 22.72
N ASP A 329 -16.13 1.84 23.45
CA ASP A 329 -16.54 1.47 24.80
C ASP A 329 -15.40 1.39 25.83
N PHE A 330 -15.65 0.70 26.95
CA PHE A 330 -14.67 0.61 28.04
C PHE A 330 -13.44 -0.23 27.66
N ASP A 331 -13.56 -1.16 26.71
CA ASP A 331 -12.42 -1.95 26.25
C ASP A 331 -11.43 -1.03 25.50
N ASP A 332 -11.93 -0.11 24.67
CA ASP A 332 -11.12 0.94 24.05
C ASP A 332 -10.53 1.89 25.09
N PHE A 333 -11.34 2.30 26.07
CA PHE A 333 -10.87 3.18 27.13
C PHE A 333 -9.73 2.57 27.96
N PHE A 334 -9.79 1.28 28.29
CA PHE A 334 -8.70 0.64 29.03
C PHE A 334 -7.44 0.54 28.18
N ARG A 335 -7.57 0.30 26.88
CA ARG A 335 -6.44 0.31 25.96
C ARG A 335 -5.83 1.71 25.83
N PHE A 336 -6.67 2.74 25.73
CA PHE A 336 -6.25 4.13 25.78
C PHE A 336 -5.53 4.47 27.09
N ALA A 337 -6.07 4.02 28.22
CA ALA A 337 -5.51 4.28 29.54
C ALA A 337 -4.12 3.64 29.73
N ASP A 338 -3.86 2.51 29.09
CA ASP A 338 -2.53 1.88 29.09
C ASP A 338 -1.50 2.74 28.33
N ASP A 339 -1.92 3.43 27.27
CA ASP A 339 -1.07 4.30 26.46
C ASP A 339 -1.05 5.76 26.93
N PHE A 340 -1.86 6.14 27.92
CA PHE A 340 -1.97 7.53 28.37
C PHE A 340 -0.66 8.04 28.97
N GLY A 341 -0.16 9.16 28.44
CA GLY A 341 1.12 9.74 28.81
C GLY A 341 2.33 9.11 28.11
N THR A 342 2.13 8.13 27.22
CA THR A 342 3.20 7.58 26.39
C THR A 342 3.69 8.64 25.41
N SER A 343 5.01 8.88 25.42
CA SER A 343 5.66 9.81 24.49
C SER A 343 5.79 9.20 23.10
N ILE A 344 5.52 9.99 22.07
CA ILE A 344 5.67 9.58 20.66
C ILE A 344 7.01 10.10 20.14
N VAL A 345 7.92 9.18 19.81
CA VAL A 345 9.29 9.52 19.39
C VAL A 345 9.31 10.19 18.03
N ASN A 346 8.50 9.71 17.10
CA ASN A 346 8.39 10.22 15.73
C ASN A 346 7.28 11.27 15.56
N ALA A 347 6.86 11.95 16.63
CA ALA A 347 5.78 12.93 16.57
C ALA A 347 6.09 14.07 15.59
N ALA A 348 7.30 14.63 15.65
CA ALA A 348 7.71 15.74 14.79
C ALA A 348 7.80 15.34 13.30
N GLU A 349 8.20 14.10 13.02
CA GLU A 349 8.21 13.55 11.65
C GLU A 349 6.80 13.42 11.10
N ILE A 350 5.89 12.83 11.88
CA ILE A 350 4.48 12.69 11.51
C ILE A 350 3.84 14.05 11.27
N GLN A 351 4.05 15.00 12.18
CA GLN A 351 3.52 16.38 12.11
C GLN A 351 4.01 17.13 10.88
N GLY A 352 5.32 17.04 10.58
CA GLY A 352 5.88 17.63 9.37
C GLY A 352 5.25 17.10 8.09
N LEU A 353 4.94 15.80 8.03
CA LEU A 353 4.29 15.19 6.86
C LEU A 353 2.83 15.62 6.68
N ILE A 354 2.09 15.83 7.78
CA ILE A 354 0.68 16.23 7.73
C ILE A 354 0.49 17.76 7.69
N GLY A 355 1.58 18.53 7.67
CA GLY A 355 1.54 19.99 7.67
C GLY A 355 0.94 20.59 8.95
N GLN A 356 1.21 19.97 10.11
CA GLN A 356 0.71 20.43 11.42
C GLN A 356 1.78 21.12 12.28
#